data_AF-D8RGE2-F1
#
_entry.id   AF-D8RGE2-F1
#
_cell.length_a   1.000
_cell.length_b   1.000
_cell.length_c   1.000
_cell.angle_alpha   90.00
_cell.angle_beta   90.00
_cell.angle_gamma   90.00
#
_symmetry.space_group_name_H-M   'P 1'
#
loop_
_entity.id
_entity.type
_entity.pdbx_description
1 polymer ?
#
loop_
_entity_poly.entity_id
_entity_poly.type
_entity_poly.pdbx_seq_one_letter_code
_entity_poly.pdbx_strand_id
1 'polypeptide(L)'
;GKCVHSQLVSDGWGHVTFLQNLLVEMYGRCGSLCDAFSGFCSVVIVSNSLIHMYTKCGDLASAIDVFRGMADRNTISWTAMVAAYTQHGHCNEAIKHFQFMDLEGVKPDVVTLVAVVDACGGLMVLSKAREIHARVSDSGYLDSNVPLANAVISMYGRCGGLDDARDCFKRLRLKNTISWSSLIAIYAQDGQGEEAIRLFKLMVLDGVRPNSSSCASLLSAYSHEGDVHDCRECFAAISDFGLEPTKDHFAGVVDLLARLGMLDRALELINTMPFFPDAAVFLALLSACCVHEDLELGRAAAEQAFSLDPADESSYVLLSNVYAALGVWGEV
;
A
#
# COMPACT_ATOMS: atom_id res chain seq x y z
N GLY A 1 4.31 38.80 -5.31
CA GLY A 1 3.93 37.78 -6.30
C GLY A 1 3.53 38.38 -7.63
N LYS A 2 2.28 38.85 -7.76
CA LYS A 2 1.69 39.31 -9.03
C LYS A 2 2.46 40.42 -9.77
N CYS A 3 2.97 41.45 -9.07
CA CYS A 3 3.81 42.48 -9.71
C CYS A 3 5.13 41.93 -10.27
N VAL A 4 5.80 41.02 -9.54
CA VAL A 4 7.06 40.41 -9.99
C VAL A 4 6.83 39.54 -11.23
N HIS A 5 5.70 38.81 -11.26
CA HIS A 5 5.29 38.03 -12.43
C HIS A 5 4.99 38.93 -13.64
N SER A 6 4.23 40.02 -13.47
CA SER A 6 3.94 40.97 -14.54
C SER A 6 5.20 41.62 -15.12
N GLN A 7 6.19 41.91 -14.27
CA GLN A 7 7.48 42.47 -14.67
C GLN A 7 8.32 41.46 -15.46
N LEU A 8 8.36 40.20 -15.02
CA LEU A 8 9.11 39.14 -15.70
C LEU A 8 8.57 38.83 -17.10
N VAL A 9 7.26 38.93 -17.29
CA VAL A 9 6.60 38.77 -18.59
C VAL A 9 6.87 39.99 -19.48
N SER A 10 6.78 41.22 -18.95
CA SER A 10 7.08 42.43 -19.72
C SER A 10 8.53 42.50 -20.18
N ASP A 11 9.45 41.94 -19.39
CA ASP A 11 10.88 42.01 -19.65
C ASP A 11 11.39 40.82 -20.50
N GLY A 12 10.50 39.91 -20.93
CA GLY A 12 10.84 38.79 -21.82
C GLY A 12 11.49 37.57 -21.15
N TRP A 13 11.52 37.53 -19.81
CA TRP A 13 12.14 36.45 -19.03
C TRP A 13 11.19 35.27 -18.77
N GLY A 14 9.97 35.34 -19.33
CA GLY A 14 8.93 34.34 -19.17
C GLY A 14 9.29 32.93 -19.67
N HIS A 15 10.41 32.75 -20.37
CA HIS A 15 10.90 31.45 -20.86
C HIS A 15 11.98 30.81 -19.98
N VAL A 16 12.44 31.49 -18.93
CA VAL A 16 13.53 31.00 -18.08
C VAL A 16 13.00 30.04 -17.03
N THR A 17 13.30 28.75 -17.20
CA THR A 17 12.82 27.63 -16.38
C THR A 17 13.05 27.83 -14.87
N PHE A 18 14.17 28.45 -14.50
CA PHE A 18 14.50 28.74 -13.10
C PHE A 18 13.52 29.74 -12.45
N LEU A 19 13.18 30.82 -13.17
CA LEU A 19 12.26 31.85 -12.68
C LEU A 19 10.82 31.34 -12.65
N GLN A 20 10.46 30.45 -13.58
CA GLN A 20 9.17 29.78 -13.60
C GLN A 20 8.97 28.84 -12.40
N ASN A 21 9.97 28.02 -12.06
CA ASN A 21 9.91 27.15 -10.87
C ASN A 21 9.77 27.96 -9.57
N LEU A 22 10.48 29.09 -9.47
CA LEU A 22 10.38 30.00 -8.33
C LEU A 22 8.98 30.63 -8.20
N LEU A 23 8.34 30.95 -9.33
CA LEU A 23 6.98 31.48 -9.36
C LEU A 23 5.95 30.42 -8.97
N VAL A 24 6.11 29.16 -9.41
CA VAL A 24 5.24 28.04 -9.01
C VAL A 24 5.34 27.78 -7.51
N GLU A 25 6.55 27.77 -6.94
CA GLU A 25 6.74 27.61 -5.49
C GLU A 25 6.13 28.79 -4.70
N MET A 26 6.23 30.01 -5.24
CA MET A 26 5.64 31.21 -4.64
C MET A 26 4.10 31.21 -4.70
N TYR A 27 3.48 30.85 -5.83
CA TYR A 27 2.03 30.74 -5.95
C TYR A 27 1.46 29.59 -5.11
N GLY A 28 2.19 28.46 -5.00
CA GLY A 28 1.85 27.34 -4.13
C GLY A 28 1.82 27.72 -2.63
N ARG A 29 2.73 28.59 -2.18
CA ARG A 29 2.74 29.10 -0.79
C ARG A 29 1.67 30.16 -0.50
N CYS A 30 1.12 30.82 -1.53
CA CYS A 30 0.20 31.95 -1.36
C CYS A 30 -1.29 31.61 -1.54
N GLY A 31 -1.65 30.36 -1.85
CA GLY A 31 -3.05 29.92 -2.03
C GLY A 31 -3.83 30.66 -3.14
N SER A 32 -3.16 31.50 -3.93
CA SER A 32 -3.75 32.32 -5.01
C SER A 32 -3.52 31.63 -6.36
N LEU A 33 -4.04 30.41 -6.46
CA LEU A 33 -3.78 29.46 -7.55
C LEU A 33 -4.54 29.77 -8.84
N CYS A 34 -5.68 30.46 -8.75
CA CYS A 34 -6.50 30.86 -9.90
C CYS A 34 -5.77 31.84 -10.84
N ASP A 35 -4.86 32.67 -10.31
CA ASP A 35 -4.08 33.62 -11.10
C ASP A 35 -2.91 32.98 -11.85
N ALA A 36 -2.45 31.80 -11.42
CA ALA A 36 -1.50 31.02 -12.21
C ALA A 36 -2.17 30.51 -13.50
N PHE A 37 -3.47 30.24 -13.45
CA PHE A 37 -4.26 29.68 -14.55
C PHE A 37 -4.29 30.58 -15.79
N SER A 38 -4.33 31.92 -15.64
CA SER A 38 -4.44 32.85 -16.76
C SER A 38 -3.13 33.13 -17.51
N GLY A 39 -1.96 32.80 -16.93
CA GLY A 39 -0.65 33.14 -17.49
C GLY A 39 0.12 31.97 -18.12
N PHE A 40 -0.18 30.72 -17.74
CA PHE A 40 0.71 29.58 -17.97
C PHE A 40 0.19 28.50 -18.95
N CYS A 41 -0.96 28.71 -19.60
CA CYS A 41 -1.59 27.74 -20.51
C CYS A 41 -0.72 27.27 -21.70
N SER A 42 0.45 27.86 -21.96
CA SER A 42 1.30 27.54 -23.11
C SER A 42 2.54 26.70 -22.83
N VAL A 43 2.90 26.41 -21.57
CA VAL A 43 4.16 25.70 -21.26
C VAL A 43 3.87 24.36 -20.58
N VAL A 44 4.08 23.26 -21.31
CA VAL A 44 3.91 21.87 -20.86
C VAL A 44 4.61 21.60 -19.51
N ILE A 45 5.79 22.19 -19.30
CA ILE A 45 6.55 22.07 -18.04
C ILE A 45 5.76 22.63 -16.85
N VAL A 46 5.19 23.83 -16.98
CA VAL A 46 4.44 24.47 -15.90
C VAL A 46 3.15 23.70 -15.62
N SER A 47 2.48 23.23 -16.68
CA SER A 47 1.27 22.42 -16.55
C SER A 47 1.53 21.11 -15.79
N ASN A 48 2.63 20.42 -16.10
CA ASN A 48 3.04 19.20 -15.38
C ASN A 48 3.33 19.47 -13.90
N SER A 49 4.00 20.58 -13.58
CA SER A 49 4.26 21.00 -12.20
C SER A 49 2.97 21.32 -11.45
N LEU A 50 2.00 21.97 -12.10
CA LEU A 50 0.70 22.27 -11.51
C LEU A 50 -0.12 21.00 -11.25
N ILE A 51 -0.16 20.05 -12.19
CA ILE A 51 -0.81 18.74 -11.99
C ILE A 51 -0.23 18.04 -10.77
N HIS A 52 1.11 18.00 -10.65
CA HIS A 52 1.77 17.38 -9.50
C HIS A 52 1.42 18.07 -8.18
N MET A 53 1.43 19.41 -8.17
CA MET A 53 1.10 20.21 -6.98
C MET A 53 -0.34 19.97 -6.54
N TYR A 54 -1.32 20.09 -7.44
CA TYR A 54 -2.74 19.87 -7.13
C TYR A 54 -2.99 18.46 -6.61
N THR A 55 -2.36 17.45 -7.23
CA THR A 55 -2.41 16.06 -6.77
C THR A 55 -1.90 15.91 -5.35
N LYS A 56 -0.76 16.56 -5.01
CA LYS A 56 -0.20 16.53 -3.65
C LYS A 56 -1.06 17.26 -2.62
N CYS A 57 -1.83 18.25 -3.05
CA CYS A 57 -2.79 18.96 -2.21
C CYS A 57 -4.14 18.23 -2.04
N GLY A 58 -4.33 17.06 -2.68
CA GLY A 58 -5.60 16.34 -2.65
C GLY A 58 -6.68 16.92 -3.57
N ASP A 59 -6.35 17.94 -4.37
CA ASP A 59 -7.28 18.58 -5.31
C ASP A 59 -7.16 17.95 -6.70
N LEU A 60 -7.69 16.73 -6.84
CA LEU A 60 -7.68 16.01 -8.10
C LEU A 60 -8.49 16.74 -9.20
N ALA A 61 -9.54 17.49 -8.83
CA ALA A 61 -10.39 18.19 -9.79
C ALA A 61 -9.58 19.27 -10.55
N SER A 62 -8.83 20.11 -9.82
CA SER A 62 -7.97 21.11 -10.44
C SER A 62 -6.85 20.49 -11.29
N ALA A 63 -6.29 19.34 -10.87
CA ALA A 63 -5.30 18.61 -11.66
C ALA A 63 -5.88 18.16 -13.01
N ILE A 64 -7.11 17.62 -13.01
CA ILE A 64 -7.84 17.22 -14.22
C ILE A 64 -8.10 18.41 -15.13
N ASP A 65 -8.53 19.55 -14.58
CA ASP A 65 -8.82 20.75 -15.37
C ASP A 65 -7.56 21.30 -16.06
N VAL A 66 -6.42 21.33 -15.37
CA VAL A 66 -5.13 21.69 -15.97
C VAL A 66 -4.80 20.73 -17.12
N PHE A 67 -4.88 19.42 -16.90
CA PHE A 67 -4.56 18.41 -17.92
C PHE A 67 -5.45 18.49 -19.17
N ARG A 68 -6.75 18.76 -18.97
CA ARG A 68 -7.71 18.96 -20.07
C ARG A 68 -7.39 20.22 -20.88
N GLY A 69 -6.92 21.29 -20.21
CA GLY A 69 -6.52 22.54 -20.85
C GLY A 69 -5.19 22.51 -21.62
N MET A 70 -4.40 21.45 -21.49
CA MET A 70 -3.14 21.29 -22.22
C MET A 70 -3.40 21.03 -23.71
N ALA A 71 -2.81 21.85 -24.58
CA ALA A 71 -2.84 21.66 -26.03
C ALA A 71 -1.96 20.47 -26.47
N ASP A 72 -0.78 20.34 -25.88
CA ASP A 72 0.17 19.25 -26.15
C ASP A 72 0.43 18.47 -24.86
N ARG A 73 0.15 17.16 -24.90
CA ARG A 73 0.41 16.23 -23.79
C ARG A 73 1.57 15.33 -24.14
N ASN A 74 2.50 15.18 -23.22
CA ASN A 74 3.64 14.27 -23.34
C ASN A 74 3.58 13.16 -22.30
N THR A 75 4.53 12.23 -22.34
CA THR A 75 4.65 11.14 -21.37
C THR A 75 4.50 11.63 -19.93
N ILE A 76 5.21 12.69 -19.55
CA ILE A 76 5.18 13.24 -18.18
C ILE A 76 3.76 13.66 -17.76
N SER A 77 3.02 14.35 -18.64
CA SER A 77 1.64 14.77 -18.34
C SER A 77 0.70 13.59 -18.13
N TRP A 78 0.83 12.55 -18.95
CA TRP A 78 0.05 11.31 -18.84
C TRP A 78 0.42 10.52 -17.60
N THR A 79 1.72 10.35 -17.32
CA THR A 79 2.23 9.70 -16.10
C THR A 79 1.71 10.38 -14.85
N ALA A 80 1.72 11.72 -14.82
CA ALA A 80 1.23 12.50 -13.69
C ALA A 80 -0.26 12.24 -13.44
N MET A 81 -1.08 12.20 -14.48
CA MET A 81 -2.51 11.90 -14.34
C MET A 81 -2.80 10.47 -13.92
N VAL A 82 -2.13 9.47 -14.50
CA VAL A 82 -2.28 8.07 -14.08
C VAL A 82 -1.93 7.94 -12.59
N ALA A 83 -0.78 8.48 -12.18
CA ALA A 83 -0.36 8.46 -10.78
C ALA A 83 -1.32 9.23 -9.85
N ALA A 84 -1.89 10.35 -10.31
CA ALA A 84 -2.86 11.13 -9.54
C ALA A 84 -4.13 10.33 -9.25
N TYR A 85 -4.71 9.68 -10.26
CA TYR A 85 -5.87 8.81 -10.06
C TYR A 85 -5.55 7.60 -9.18
N THR A 86 -4.39 6.97 -9.35
CA THR A 86 -3.95 5.86 -8.49
C THR A 86 -3.87 6.29 -7.02
N GLN A 87 -3.22 7.42 -6.72
CA GLN A 87 -3.05 7.93 -5.36
C GLN A 87 -4.36 8.29 -4.66
N HIS A 88 -5.39 8.66 -5.42
CA HIS A 88 -6.72 8.98 -4.91
C HIS A 88 -7.68 7.79 -4.93
N GLY A 89 -7.19 6.56 -5.19
CA GLY A 89 -8.00 5.34 -5.20
C GLY A 89 -8.91 5.18 -6.42
N HIS A 90 -8.85 6.08 -7.40
CA HIS A 90 -9.65 6.03 -8.63
C HIS A 90 -9.01 5.10 -9.67
N CYS A 91 -8.82 3.83 -9.29
CA CYS A 91 -8.05 2.84 -10.05
C CYS A 91 -8.57 2.61 -11.48
N ASN A 92 -9.89 2.58 -11.68
CA ASN A 92 -10.49 2.43 -13.01
C ASN A 92 -10.16 3.62 -13.92
N GLU A 93 -10.17 4.85 -13.39
CA GLU A 93 -9.84 6.04 -14.16
C GLU A 93 -8.35 6.10 -14.50
N ALA A 94 -7.47 5.66 -13.58
CA ALA A 94 -6.05 5.53 -13.85
C ALA A 94 -5.78 4.61 -15.05
N ILE A 95 -6.42 3.45 -15.10
CA ILE A 95 -6.25 2.50 -16.20
C ILE A 95 -6.85 3.04 -17.51
N LYS A 96 -8.01 3.72 -17.46
CA LYS A 96 -8.57 4.38 -18.65
C LYS A 96 -7.61 5.42 -19.23
N HIS A 97 -6.98 6.23 -18.39
CA HIS A 97 -6.02 7.25 -18.85
C HIS A 97 -4.75 6.61 -19.41
N PHE A 98 -4.29 5.49 -18.84
CA PHE A 98 -3.22 4.69 -19.44
C PHE A 98 -3.61 4.16 -20.84
N GLN A 99 -4.84 3.68 -21.02
CA GLN A 99 -5.32 3.25 -22.34
C GLN A 99 -5.47 4.42 -23.33
N PHE A 100 -5.89 5.61 -22.88
CA PHE A 100 -5.95 6.81 -23.72
C PHE A 100 -4.55 7.28 -24.15
N MET A 101 -3.57 7.19 -23.27
CA MET A 101 -2.17 7.47 -23.59
C MET A 101 -1.67 6.59 -24.75
N ASP A 102 -1.98 5.30 -24.72
CA ASP A 102 -1.67 4.36 -25.81
C ASP A 102 -2.39 4.73 -27.13
N LEU A 103 -3.67 5.14 -27.05
CA LEU A 103 -4.46 5.56 -28.22
C LEU A 103 -3.94 6.86 -28.86
N GLU A 104 -3.38 7.77 -28.07
CA GLU A 104 -2.68 8.97 -28.56
C GLU A 104 -1.26 8.67 -29.08
N GLY A 105 -0.83 7.40 -29.05
CA GLY A 105 0.50 6.99 -29.52
C GLY A 105 1.64 7.44 -28.61
N VAL A 106 1.36 7.85 -27.38
CA VAL A 106 2.37 8.27 -26.41
C VAL A 106 2.86 7.02 -25.68
N LYS A 107 4.16 6.72 -25.78
CA LYS A 107 4.73 5.52 -25.13
C LYS A 107 4.82 5.71 -23.61
N PRO A 108 4.33 4.75 -22.81
CA PRO A 108 4.52 4.76 -21.37
C PRO A 108 5.98 4.50 -21.00
N ASP A 109 6.45 5.21 -19.99
CA ASP A 109 7.73 4.93 -19.34
C ASP A 109 7.55 4.00 -18.12
N VAL A 110 8.65 3.62 -17.48
CA VAL A 110 8.62 2.74 -16.30
C VAL A 110 7.77 3.32 -15.18
N VAL A 111 7.82 4.64 -14.96
CA VAL A 111 7.05 5.29 -13.89
C VAL A 111 5.55 5.15 -14.15
N THR A 112 5.13 5.32 -15.40
CA THR A 112 3.74 5.10 -15.83
C THR A 112 3.32 3.65 -15.61
N LEU A 113 4.18 2.69 -15.97
CA LEU A 113 3.89 1.27 -15.83
C LEU A 113 3.76 0.86 -14.35
N VAL A 114 4.61 1.38 -13.46
CA VAL A 114 4.48 1.15 -12.02
C VAL A 114 3.14 1.71 -11.50
N ALA A 115 2.77 2.93 -11.91
CA ALA A 115 1.53 3.56 -11.46
C ALA A 115 0.26 2.81 -11.92
N VAL A 116 0.26 2.26 -13.16
CA VAL A 116 -0.89 1.49 -13.66
C VAL A 116 -0.94 0.08 -13.05
N VAL A 117 0.21 -0.55 -12.78
CA VAL A 117 0.27 -1.83 -12.05
C VAL A 117 -0.28 -1.67 -10.64
N ASP A 118 0.07 -0.57 -9.97
CA ASP A 118 -0.47 -0.28 -8.63
C ASP A 118 -1.99 -0.03 -8.65
N ALA A 119 -2.47 0.79 -9.60
CA ALA A 119 -3.91 0.97 -9.81
C ALA A 119 -4.62 -0.36 -10.07
N CYS A 120 -4.04 -1.23 -10.89
CA CYS A 120 -4.62 -2.53 -11.19
C CYS A 120 -4.70 -3.42 -9.94
N GLY A 121 -3.67 -3.39 -9.08
CA GLY A 121 -3.70 -4.09 -7.80
C GLY A 121 -4.78 -3.56 -6.86
N GLY A 122 -5.09 -2.26 -6.91
CA GLY A 122 -6.20 -1.66 -6.18
C GLY A 122 -7.60 -2.07 -6.67
N LEU A 123 -7.73 -2.54 -7.92
CA LEU A 123 -8.99 -3.11 -8.41
C LEU A 123 -9.23 -4.54 -7.91
N MET A 124 -8.17 -5.27 -7.56
CA MET A 124 -8.24 -6.68 -7.15
C MET A 124 -8.93 -7.59 -8.19
N VAL A 125 -8.78 -7.27 -9.48
CA VAL A 125 -9.37 -8.05 -10.59
C VAL A 125 -8.28 -8.79 -11.37
N LEU A 126 -8.23 -10.12 -11.21
CA LEU A 126 -7.18 -10.96 -11.81
C LEU A 126 -7.11 -10.89 -13.35
N SER A 127 -8.25 -10.83 -14.02
CA SER A 127 -8.29 -10.72 -15.49
C SER A 127 -7.64 -9.42 -15.97
N LYS A 128 -7.83 -8.32 -15.24
CA LYS A 128 -7.22 -7.02 -15.53
C LYS A 128 -5.73 -7.03 -15.23
N ALA A 129 -5.33 -7.67 -14.13
CA ALA A 129 -3.92 -7.86 -13.78
C ALA A 129 -3.15 -8.57 -14.90
N ARG A 130 -3.73 -9.62 -15.49
CA ARG A 130 -3.13 -10.32 -16.64
C ARG A 130 -3.04 -9.45 -17.90
N GLU A 131 -4.06 -8.63 -18.19
CA GLU A 131 -4.02 -7.67 -19.30
C GLU A 131 -2.88 -6.65 -19.11
N ILE A 132 -2.79 -6.04 -17.93
CA ILE A 132 -1.74 -5.06 -17.62
C ILE A 132 -0.36 -5.70 -17.63
N HIS A 133 -0.20 -6.92 -17.07
CA HIS A 133 1.08 -7.64 -17.11
C HIS A 133 1.53 -7.95 -18.55
N ALA A 134 0.61 -8.30 -19.45
CA ALA A 134 0.93 -8.46 -20.88
C ALA A 134 1.46 -7.14 -21.48
N ARG A 135 0.80 -6.00 -21.20
CA ARG A 135 1.27 -4.67 -21.65
C ARG A 135 2.64 -4.30 -21.08
N VAL A 136 2.91 -4.61 -19.81
CA VAL A 136 4.21 -4.41 -19.15
C VAL A 136 5.29 -5.31 -19.77
N SER A 137 4.94 -6.54 -20.15
CA SER A 137 5.86 -7.46 -20.82
C SER A 137 6.23 -6.96 -22.22
N ASP A 138 5.25 -6.48 -22.99
CA ASP A 138 5.45 -5.92 -24.33
C ASP A 138 6.33 -4.66 -24.34
N SER A 139 6.43 -3.96 -23.21
CA SER A 139 7.27 -2.76 -23.10
C SER A 139 8.77 -3.08 -23.05
N GLY A 140 9.15 -4.34 -22.78
CA GLY A 140 10.54 -4.77 -22.62
C GLY A 140 11.24 -4.31 -21.32
N TYR A 141 10.52 -3.63 -20.41
CA TYR A 141 11.11 -3.14 -19.16
C TYR A 141 11.10 -4.16 -18.03
N LEU A 142 10.21 -5.16 -18.08
CA LEU A 142 9.98 -6.09 -16.97
C LEU A 142 11.26 -6.82 -16.51
N ASP A 143 12.04 -7.36 -17.45
CA ASP A 143 13.25 -8.14 -17.13
C ASP A 143 14.43 -7.28 -16.66
N SER A 144 14.43 -5.98 -17.00
CA SER A 144 15.53 -5.06 -16.69
C SER A 144 15.24 -4.14 -15.51
N ASN A 145 13.98 -4.07 -15.05
CA ASN A 145 13.55 -3.17 -14.00
C ASN A 145 12.95 -3.94 -12.81
N VAL A 146 13.81 -4.19 -11.81
CA VAL A 146 13.43 -4.93 -10.59
C VAL A 146 12.25 -4.29 -9.84
N PRO A 147 12.18 -2.95 -9.64
CA PRO A 147 11.02 -2.32 -9.01
C PRO A 147 9.70 -2.60 -9.73
N LEU A 148 9.67 -2.51 -11.05
CA LEU A 148 8.49 -2.81 -11.86
C LEU A 148 8.09 -4.29 -11.73
N ALA A 149 9.06 -5.20 -11.79
CA ALA A 149 8.78 -6.62 -11.66
C ALA A 149 8.25 -6.99 -10.25
N ASN A 150 8.77 -6.35 -9.21
CA ASN A 150 8.25 -6.48 -7.85
C ASN A 150 6.82 -5.95 -7.74
N ALA A 151 6.52 -4.80 -8.36
CA ALA A 151 5.16 -4.25 -8.38
C ALA A 151 4.16 -5.23 -9.05
N VAL A 152 4.57 -5.93 -10.12
CA VAL A 152 3.75 -6.95 -10.77
C VAL A 152 3.48 -8.14 -9.85
N ILE A 153 4.48 -8.62 -9.10
CA ILE A 153 4.30 -9.69 -8.10
C ILE A 153 3.28 -9.24 -7.03
N SER A 154 3.45 -8.05 -6.46
CA SER A 154 2.54 -7.52 -5.44
C SER A 154 1.12 -7.29 -5.98
N MET A 155 0.98 -6.86 -7.24
CA MET A 155 -0.32 -6.73 -7.92
C MET A 155 -1.05 -8.08 -7.99
N TYR A 156 -0.35 -9.14 -8.43
CA TYR A 156 -0.94 -10.47 -8.48
C TYR A 156 -1.35 -10.98 -7.10
N GLY A 157 -0.56 -10.70 -6.07
CA GLY A 157 -0.94 -10.95 -4.68
C GLY A 157 -2.31 -10.38 -4.32
N ARG A 158 -2.50 -9.07 -4.53
CA ARG A 158 -3.77 -8.39 -4.27
C ARG A 158 -4.93 -8.90 -5.13
N CYS A 159 -4.65 -9.44 -6.31
CA CYS A 159 -5.67 -9.96 -7.22
C CYS A 159 -5.94 -11.46 -7.05
N GLY A 160 -5.36 -12.12 -6.04
CA GLY A 160 -5.54 -13.57 -5.81
C GLY A 160 -4.88 -14.46 -6.88
N GLY A 161 -3.85 -13.96 -7.56
CA GLY A 161 -3.12 -14.68 -8.61
C GLY A 161 -1.82 -15.30 -8.11
N LEU A 162 -1.87 -16.21 -7.13
CA LEU A 162 -0.67 -16.81 -6.53
C LEU A 162 0.24 -17.48 -7.58
N ASP A 163 -0.33 -18.28 -8.50
CA ASP A 163 0.45 -18.96 -9.54
C ASP A 163 1.15 -17.97 -10.48
N ASP A 164 0.45 -16.92 -10.90
CA ASP A 164 1.01 -15.85 -11.74
C ASP A 164 2.15 -15.12 -11.00
N ALA A 165 1.96 -14.79 -9.71
CA ALA A 165 2.99 -14.17 -8.87
C ALA A 165 4.24 -15.06 -8.73
N ARG A 166 4.04 -16.36 -8.54
CA ARG A 166 5.11 -17.36 -8.44
C ARG A 166 5.91 -17.46 -9.73
N ASP A 167 5.22 -17.45 -10.87
CA ASP A 167 5.87 -17.52 -12.18
C ASP A 167 6.67 -16.26 -12.49
N CYS A 168 6.14 -15.07 -12.16
CA CYS A 168 6.89 -13.82 -12.22
C CYS A 168 8.16 -13.87 -11.36
N PHE A 169 8.03 -14.30 -10.11
CA PHE A 169 9.16 -14.41 -9.18
C PHE A 169 10.24 -15.36 -9.69
N LYS A 170 9.86 -16.52 -10.24
CA LYS A 170 10.81 -17.49 -10.81
C LYS A 170 11.62 -16.89 -11.96
N ARG A 171 11.00 -16.08 -12.82
CA ARG A 171 11.63 -15.44 -13.98
C ARG A 171 12.60 -14.31 -13.61
N LEU A 172 12.50 -13.75 -12.40
CA LEU A 172 13.44 -12.73 -11.94
C LEU A 172 14.88 -13.24 -11.94
N ARG A 173 15.75 -12.56 -12.70
CA ARG A 173 17.20 -12.82 -12.71
C ARG A 173 17.86 -12.47 -11.39
N LEU A 174 17.43 -11.35 -10.79
CA LEU A 174 17.90 -10.88 -9.49
C LEU A 174 16.71 -10.76 -8.56
N LYS A 175 16.70 -11.57 -7.50
CA LYS A 175 15.72 -11.53 -6.44
C LYS A 175 16.29 -10.70 -5.30
N ASN A 176 15.55 -9.68 -4.88
CA ASN A 176 15.92 -8.85 -3.73
C ASN A 176 14.93 -9.08 -2.57
N THR A 177 15.20 -8.44 -1.44
CA THR A 177 14.36 -8.52 -0.24
C THR A 177 12.88 -8.28 -0.54
N ILE A 178 12.54 -7.31 -1.40
CA ILE A 178 11.16 -6.98 -1.75
C ILE A 178 10.49 -8.11 -2.54
N SER A 179 11.19 -8.72 -3.51
CA SER A 179 10.65 -9.84 -4.30
C SER A 179 10.33 -11.05 -3.41
N TRP A 180 11.23 -11.37 -2.47
CA TRP A 180 11.05 -12.46 -1.52
C TRP A 180 9.93 -12.16 -0.52
N SER A 181 9.97 -10.97 0.10
CA SER A 181 8.95 -10.58 1.08
C SER A 181 7.55 -10.55 0.48
N SER A 182 7.43 -10.08 -0.77
CA SER A 182 6.16 -10.07 -1.50
C SER A 182 5.64 -11.49 -1.71
N LEU A 183 6.46 -12.42 -2.19
CA LEU A 183 6.00 -13.79 -2.43
C LEU A 183 5.64 -14.50 -1.11
N ILE A 184 6.45 -14.35 -0.06
CA ILE A 184 6.17 -14.91 1.27
C ILE A 184 4.82 -14.42 1.80
N ALA A 185 4.56 -13.11 1.70
CA ALA A 185 3.29 -12.52 2.12
C ALA A 185 2.10 -13.11 1.35
N ILE A 186 2.23 -13.31 0.03
CA ILE A 186 1.16 -13.87 -0.80
C ILE A 186 0.86 -15.32 -0.38
N TYR A 187 1.89 -16.15 -0.14
CA TYR A 187 1.69 -17.52 0.35
C TYR A 187 1.03 -17.55 1.74
N ALA A 188 1.44 -16.66 2.65
CA ALA A 188 0.85 -16.56 3.97
C ALA A 188 -0.64 -16.17 3.90
N GLN A 189 -0.99 -15.22 3.04
CA GLN A 189 -2.37 -14.76 2.82
C GLN A 189 -3.26 -15.80 2.13
N ASP A 190 -2.69 -16.62 1.24
CA ASP A 190 -3.41 -17.73 0.58
C ASP A 190 -3.63 -18.94 1.51
N GLY A 191 -3.17 -18.87 2.77
CA GLY A 191 -3.28 -19.96 3.74
C GLY A 191 -2.27 -21.08 3.54
N GLN A 192 -1.24 -20.87 2.71
CA GLN A 192 -0.16 -21.82 2.46
C GLN A 192 1.05 -21.52 3.36
N GLY A 193 0.84 -21.62 4.68
CA GLY A 193 1.80 -21.25 5.72
C GLY A 193 3.14 -22.00 5.60
N GLU A 194 3.10 -23.32 5.37
CA GLU A 194 4.30 -24.15 5.18
C GLU A 194 5.20 -23.63 4.04
N GLU A 195 4.61 -23.24 2.91
CA GLU A 195 5.37 -22.70 1.77
C GLU A 195 5.92 -21.29 2.06
N ALA A 196 5.18 -20.46 2.80
CA ALA A 196 5.69 -19.17 3.26
C ALA A 196 6.93 -19.34 4.16
N ILE A 197 6.87 -20.28 5.11
CA ILE A 197 8.00 -20.64 5.99
C ILE A 197 9.18 -21.16 5.16
N ARG A 198 8.93 -22.06 4.19
CA ARG A 198 9.96 -22.61 3.31
C ARG A 198 10.63 -21.52 2.48
N LEU A 199 9.87 -20.57 1.93
CA LEU A 199 10.41 -19.44 1.16
C LEU A 199 11.22 -18.48 2.02
N PHE A 200 10.82 -18.22 3.26
CA PHE A 200 11.62 -17.41 4.18
C PHE A 200 12.97 -18.06 4.49
N LYS A 201 12.97 -19.38 4.77
CA LYS A 201 14.22 -20.14 4.98
C LYS A 201 15.13 -20.07 3.76
N LEU A 202 14.56 -20.19 2.54
CA LEU A 202 15.32 -20.03 1.30
C LEU A 202 15.87 -18.61 1.10
N MET A 203 15.11 -17.58 1.44
CA MET A 203 15.57 -16.18 1.39
C MET A 203 16.83 -15.97 2.23
N VAL A 204 16.84 -16.49 3.46
CA VAL A 204 18.00 -16.42 4.37
C VAL A 204 19.18 -17.23 3.82
N LEU A 205 18.94 -18.44 3.31
CA LEU A 205 19.98 -19.29 2.71
C LEU A 205 20.60 -18.68 1.45
N ASP A 206 19.82 -17.92 0.67
CA ASP A 206 20.29 -17.16 -0.50
C ASP A 206 21.08 -15.89 -0.10
N GLY A 207 21.30 -15.66 1.20
CA GLY A 207 22.02 -14.51 1.73
C GLY A 207 21.23 -13.20 1.67
N VAL A 208 19.93 -13.26 1.39
CA VAL A 208 19.06 -12.08 1.35
C VAL A 208 18.56 -11.80 2.76
N ARG A 209 18.89 -10.61 3.28
CA ARG A 209 18.44 -10.19 4.62
C ARG A 209 16.92 -10.01 4.68
N PRO A 210 16.23 -10.65 5.64
CA PRO A 210 14.82 -10.38 5.94
C PRO A 210 14.57 -8.90 6.24
N ASN A 211 13.38 -8.42 5.90
CA ASN A 211 12.84 -7.14 6.33
C ASN A 211 11.63 -7.36 7.27
N SER A 212 11.14 -6.27 7.87
CA SER A 212 9.97 -6.33 8.76
C SER A 212 8.76 -7.01 8.09
N SER A 213 8.45 -6.67 6.84
CA SER A 213 7.32 -7.29 6.12
C SER A 213 7.46 -8.82 5.97
N SER A 214 8.65 -9.32 5.65
CA SER A 214 8.89 -10.77 5.56
C SER A 214 8.78 -11.47 6.91
N CYS A 215 9.23 -10.83 8.00
CA CYS A 215 9.10 -11.38 9.35
C CYS A 215 7.64 -11.39 9.82
N ALA A 216 6.88 -10.31 9.57
CA ALA A 216 5.45 -10.25 9.87
C ALA A 216 4.67 -11.35 9.13
N SER A 217 4.98 -11.56 7.85
CA SER A 217 4.36 -12.63 7.04
C SER A 217 4.69 -14.02 7.58
N LEU A 218 5.92 -14.22 8.05
CA LEU A 218 6.34 -15.48 8.67
C LEU A 218 5.63 -15.73 10.01
N LEU A 219 5.49 -14.72 10.86
CA LEU A 219 4.75 -14.82 12.12
C LEU A 219 3.26 -15.14 11.89
N SER A 220 2.65 -14.52 10.87
CA SER A 220 1.28 -14.86 10.45
C SER A 220 1.18 -16.31 9.97
N ALA A 221 2.17 -16.79 9.20
CA ALA A 221 2.20 -18.19 8.76
C ALA A 221 2.28 -19.15 9.97
N TYR A 222 3.15 -18.89 10.95
CA TYR A 222 3.20 -19.71 12.17
C TYR A 222 1.92 -19.60 13.01
N SER A 223 1.26 -18.43 13.02
CA SER A 223 -0.04 -18.25 13.68
C SER A 223 -1.10 -19.20 13.12
N HIS A 224 -1.17 -19.31 11.79
CA HIS A 224 -2.12 -20.20 11.12
C HIS A 224 -1.83 -21.69 11.34
N GLU A 225 -0.55 -22.07 11.43
CA GLU A 225 -0.12 -23.45 11.72
C GLU A 225 -0.23 -23.80 13.23
N GLY A 226 -0.35 -22.81 14.11
CA GLY A 226 -0.42 -23.00 15.56
C GLY A 226 0.93 -23.28 16.24
N ASP A 227 2.06 -22.97 15.60
CA ASP A 227 3.39 -23.25 16.15
C ASP A 227 3.89 -22.12 17.06
N VAL A 228 3.68 -22.26 18.37
CA VAL A 228 4.12 -21.31 19.40
C VAL A 228 5.64 -21.22 19.50
N HIS A 229 6.34 -22.33 19.31
CA HIS A 229 7.78 -22.37 19.51
C HIS A 229 8.47 -21.56 18.42
N ASP A 230 8.20 -21.92 17.18
CA ASP A 230 8.85 -21.30 16.02
C ASP A 230 8.41 -19.85 15.83
N CYS A 231 7.16 -19.49 16.17
CA CYS A 231 6.71 -18.10 16.18
C CYS A 231 7.50 -17.24 17.18
N ARG A 232 7.73 -17.75 18.40
CA ARG A 232 8.49 -17.03 19.44
C ARG A 232 9.97 -16.91 19.09
N GLU A 233 10.57 -17.98 18.57
CA GLU A 233 11.95 -17.93 18.09
C GLU A 233 12.11 -16.94 16.95
N CYS A 234 11.17 -16.95 15.99
CA CYS A 234 11.15 -15.98 14.90
C CYS A 234 11.03 -14.55 15.42
N PHE A 235 10.13 -14.29 16.37
CA PHE A 235 9.95 -12.96 16.95
C PHE A 235 11.22 -12.46 17.67
N ALA A 236 11.90 -13.34 18.42
CA ALA A 236 13.17 -13.03 19.07
C ALA A 236 14.29 -12.74 18.05
N ALA A 237 14.35 -13.51 16.96
CA ALA A 237 15.35 -13.37 15.90
C ALA A 237 15.21 -12.07 15.08
N ILE A 238 14.10 -11.31 15.20
CA ILE A 238 13.91 -10.03 14.49
C ILE A 238 15.05 -9.07 14.79
N SER A 239 15.48 -8.99 16.05
CA SER A 239 16.58 -8.14 16.48
C SER A 239 17.93 -8.60 15.93
N ASP A 240 18.12 -9.92 15.72
CA ASP A 240 19.34 -10.46 15.12
C ASP A 240 19.51 -10.05 13.65
N PHE A 241 18.40 -9.77 12.96
CA PHE A 241 18.42 -9.18 11.63
C PHE A 241 18.70 -7.66 11.62
N GLY A 242 18.82 -7.03 12.78
CA GLY A 242 18.97 -5.58 12.94
C GLY A 242 17.66 -4.81 12.74
N LEU A 243 16.52 -5.46 12.99
CA LEU A 243 15.19 -4.87 12.88
C LEU A 243 14.61 -4.62 14.26
N GLU A 244 13.80 -3.58 14.38
CA GLU A 244 12.99 -3.34 15.58
C GLU A 244 11.61 -4.01 15.42
N PRO A 245 11.09 -4.69 16.44
CA PRO A 245 9.73 -5.21 16.42
C PRO A 245 8.68 -4.11 16.15
N THR A 246 7.86 -4.29 15.12
CA THR A 246 6.79 -3.36 14.70
C THR A 246 5.43 -3.86 15.18
N LYS A 247 4.40 -3.02 15.04
CA LYS A 247 2.99 -3.36 15.34
C LYS A 247 2.58 -4.69 14.70
N ASP A 248 2.89 -4.88 13.42
CA ASP A 248 2.55 -6.09 12.67
C ASP A 248 3.20 -7.35 13.25
N HIS A 249 4.44 -7.26 13.76
CA HIS A 249 5.11 -8.40 14.39
C HIS A 249 4.40 -8.79 15.69
N PHE A 250 4.05 -7.82 16.53
CA PHE A 250 3.31 -8.09 17.75
C PHE A 250 1.91 -8.63 17.46
N ALA A 251 1.21 -8.05 16.47
CA ALA A 251 -0.11 -8.52 16.05
C ALA A 251 -0.09 -9.99 15.64
N GLY A 252 0.91 -10.44 14.87
CA GLY A 252 1.05 -11.85 14.49
C GLY A 252 1.23 -12.80 15.69
N VAL A 253 2.00 -12.40 16.71
CA VAL A 253 2.18 -13.21 17.92
C VAL A 253 0.93 -13.20 18.80
N VAL A 254 0.27 -12.04 18.93
CA VAL A 254 -1.01 -11.94 19.67
C VAL A 254 -2.07 -12.82 19.01
N ASP A 255 -2.22 -12.77 17.68
CA ASP A 255 -3.15 -13.60 16.93
C ASP A 255 -2.91 -15.11 17.19
N LEU A 256 -1.64 -15.55 17.19
CA LEU A 256 -1.30 -16.94 17.52
C LEU A 256 -1.71 -17.33 18.95
N LEU A 257 -1.33 -16.51 19.94
CA LEU A 257 -1.66 -16.77 21.35
C LEU A 257 -3.17 -16.78 21.58
N ALA A 258 -3.88 -15.85 20.93
CA ALA A 258 -5.32 -15.73 20.99
C ALA A 258 -5.99 -16.99 20.39
N ARG A 259 -5.59 -17.44 19.20
CA ARG A 259 -6.12 -18.66 18.55
C ARG A 259 -5.93 -19.94 19.37
N LEU A 260 -4.89 -19.99 20.20
CA LEU A 260 -4.59 -21.12 21.05
C LEU A 260 -5.23 -21.01 22.45
N GLY A 261 -6.04 -19.98 22.70
CA GLY A 261 -6.68 -19.74 23.99
C GLY A 261 -5.72 -19.30 25.09
N MET A 262 -4.50 -18.88 24.75
CA MET A 262 -3.50 -18.39 25.70
C MET A 262 -3.72 -16.90 26.01
N LEU A 263 -4.95 -16.55 26.39
CA LEU A 263 -5.44 -15.17 26.47
C LEU A 263 -4.65 -14.30 27.44
N ASP A 264 -4.26 -14.84 28.60
CA ASP A 264 -3.43 -14.11 29.58
C ASP A 264 -2.08 -13.68 28.99
N ARG A 265 -1.44 -14.56 28.20
CA ARG A 265 -0.15 -14.26 27.55
C ARG A 265 -0.32 -13.27 26.41
N ALA A 266 -1.44 -13.36 25.67
CA ALA A 266 -1.77 -12.39 24.64
C ALA A 266 -1.91 -10.99 25.26
N LEU A 267 -2.64 -10.87 26.37
CA LEU A 267 -2.80 -9.60 27.09
C LEU A 267 -1.48 -9.09 27.69
N GLU A 268 -0.67 -9.95 28.27
CA GLU A 268 0.68 -9.59 28.75
C GLU A 268 1.55 -9.02 27.62
N LEU A 269 1.50 -9.63 26.43
CA LEU A 269 2.23 -9.15 25.27
C LEU A 269 1.72 -7.78 24.79
N ILE A 270 0.41 -7.55 24.81
CA ILE A 270 -0.19 -6.25 24.49
C ILE A 270 0.32 -5.16 25.45
N ASN A 271 0.36 -5.46 26.74
CA ASN A 271 0.79 -4.51 27.76
C ASN A 271 2.29 -4.20 27.75
N THR A 272 3.10 -5.05 27.12
CA THR A 272 4.56 -4.87 26.99
C THR A 272 4.97 -4.20 25.68
N MET A 273 4.02 -3.86 24.80
CA MET A 273 4.31 -3.16 23.55
C MET A 273 4.95 -1.78 23.81
N PRO A 274 6.04 -1.42 23.10
CA PRO A 274 6.73 -0.13 23.27
C PRO A 274 5.99 1.05 22.59
N PHE A 275 4.79 0.81 22.06
CA PHE A 275 3.97 1.76 21.34
C PHE A 275 2.50 1.52 21.68
N PHE A 276 1.65 2.47 21.31
CA PHE A 276 0.22 2.36 21.51
C PHE A 276 -0.38 1.27 20.59
N PRO A 277 -1.04 0.22 21.15
CA PRO A 277 -1.68 -0.84 20.37
C PRO A 277 -2.79 -0.30 19.47
N ASP A 278 -3.00 -0.91 18.30
CA ASP A 278 -4.11 -0.56 17.42
C ASP A 278 -5.36 -1.39 17.70
N ALA A 279 -6.49 -0.99 17.10
CA ALA A 279 -7.75 -1.71 17.25
C ALA A 279 -7.65 -3.18 16.79
N ALA A 280 -6.83 -3.47 15.78
CA ALA A 280 -6.70 -4.80 15.19
C ALA A 280 -6.22 -5.85 16.20
N VAL A 281 -5.27 -5.50 17.06
CA VAL A 281 -4.78 -6.41 18.11
C VAL A 281 -5.87 -6.76 19.13
N PHE A 282 -6.73 -5.79 19.48
CA PHE A 282 -7.85 -6.03 20.38
C PHE A 282 -8.99 -6.81 19.72
N LEU A 283 -9.24 -6.60 18.42
CA LEU A 283 -10.19 -7.42 17.65
C LEU A 283 -9.76 -8.88 17.57
N ALA A 284 -8.46 -9.15 17.38
CA ALA A 284 -7.93 -10.52 17.41
C ALA A 284 -8.17 -11.19 18.77
N LEU A 285 -7.92 -10.45 19.86
CA LEU A 285 -8.17 -10.93 21.21
C LEU A 285 -9.67 -11.16 21.48
N LEU A 286 -10.53 -10.23 21.06
CA LEU A 286 -11.99 -10.34 21.17
C LEU A 286 -12.53 -11.55 20.41
N SER A 287 -12.04 -11.77 19.19
CA SER A 287 -12.41 -12.95 18.39
C SER A 287 -12.04 -14.25 19.10
N ALA A 288 -10.89 -14.31 19.75
CA ALA A 288 -10.49 -15.48 20.53
C ALA A 288 -11.33 -15.65 21.80
N CYS A 289 -11.66 -14.57 22.50
CA CYS A 289 -12.54 -14.61 23.66
C CYS A 289 -13.93 -15.17 23.30
N CYS A 290 -14.43 -14.88 22.10
CA CYS A 290 -15.66 -15.49 21.57
C CYS A 290 -15.56 -17.01 21.41
N VAL A 291 -14.40 -17.52 20.98
CA VAL A 291 -14.16 -18.96 20.76
C VAL A 291 -13.90 -19.69 22.07
N HIS A 292 -13.25 -19.04 23.02
CA HIS A 292 -12.83 -19.61 24.30
C HIS A 292 -13.74 -19.25 25.48
N GLU A 293 -14.86 -18.58 25.22
CA GLU A 293 -15.91 -18.25 26.19
C GLU A 293 -15.44 -17.37 27.37
N ASP A 294 -14.46 -16.49 27.15
CA ASP A 294 -13.96 -15.53 28.15
C ASP A 294 -14.69 -14.18 28.06
N LEU A 295 -15.76 -14.03 28.84
CA LEU A 295 -16.61 -12.83 28.81
C LEU A 295 -15.90 -11.56 29.29
N GLU A 296 -15.15 -11.68 30.39
CA GLU A 296 -14.57 -10.52 31.08
C GLU A 296 -13.49 -9.89 30.21
N LEU A 297 -12.59 -10.72 29.67
CA LEU A 297 -11.57 -10.24 28.76
C LEU A 297 -12.17 -9.79 27.42
N GLY A 298 -13.21 -10.48 26.92
CA GLY A 298 -13.93 -10.09 25.72
C GLY A 298 -14.51 -8.67 25.84
N ARG A 299 -15.19 -8.35 26.94
CA ARG A 299 -15.72 -6.99 27.19
C ARG A 299 -14.61 -5.94 27.21
N ALA A 300 -13.54 -6.21 27.95
CA ALA A 300 -12.41 -5.28 28.05
C ALA A 300 -11.73 -5.05 26.68
N ALA A 301 -11.54 -6.11 25.88
CA ALA A 301 -10.98 -6.01 24.54
C ALA A 301 -11.89 -5.20 23.60
N ALA A 302 -13.21 -5.40 23.67
CA ALA A 302 -14.17 -4.64 22.88
C ALA A 302 -14.17 -3.14 23.25
N GLU A 303 -14.17 -2.81 24.55
CA GLU A 303 -14.07 -1.41 25.01
C GLU A 303 -12.82 -0.71 24.47
N GLN A 304 -11.67 -1.39 24.50
CA GLN A 304 -10.43 -0.86 23.92
C GLN A 304 -10.58 -0.68 22.40
N ALA A 305 -11.06 -1.69 21.66
CA ALA A 305 -11.25 -1.58 20.21
C ALA A 305 -12.16 -0.40 19.82
N PHE A 306 -13.30 -0.22 20.51
CA PHE A 306 -14.22 0.91 20.27
C PHE A 306 -13.59 2.26 20.55
N SER A 307 -12.76 2.37 21.60
CA SER A 307 -12.10 3.63 21.93
C SER A 307 -11.10 4.08 20.85
N LEU A 308 -10.58 3.13 20.06
CA LEU A 308 -9.56 3.36 19.04
C LEU A 308 -10.15 3.56 17.65
N ASP A 309 -11.18 2.80 17.31
CA ASP A 309 -11.90 2.96 16.06
C ASP A 309 -13.41 2.82 16.27
N PRO A 310 -14.10 3.92 16.62
CA PRO A 310 -15.55 3.91 16.80
C PRO A 310 -16.35 3.59 15.53
N ALA A 311 -15.74 3.67 14.35
CA ALA A 311 -16.39 3.44 13.07
C ALA A 311 -16.27 1.98 12.58
N ASP A 312 -15.45 1.16 13.24
CA ASP A 312 -15.25 -0.23 12.82
C ASP A 312 -16.41 -1.13 13.26
N GLU A 313 -17.21 -1.55 12.28
CA GLU A 313 -18.35 -2.45 12.46
C GLU A 313 -17.95 -3.85 12.99
N SER A 314 -16.69 -4.26 12.78
CA SER A 314 -16.19 -5.59 13.17
C SER A 314 -16.22 -5.82 14.68
N SER A 315 -15.92 -4.77 15.45
CA SER A 315 -15.94 -4.77 16.92
C SER A 315 -17.34 -5.07 17.49
N TYR A 316 -18.38 -4.48 16.90
CA TYR A 316 -19.78 -4.72 17.29
C TYR A 316 -20.23 -6.14 17.00
N VAL A 317 -19.91 -6.64 15.80
CA VAL A 317 -20.27 -8.01 15.38
C VAL A 317 -19.62 -9.04 16.29
N LEU A 318 -18.32 -8.88 16.58
CA LEU A 318 -17.59 -9.80 17.45
C LEU A 318 -18.11 -9.77 18.89
N LEU A 319 -18.41 -8.59 19.46
CA LEU A 319 -18.96 -8.50 20.81
C LEU A 319 -20.36 -9.11 20.90
N SER A 320 -21.23 -8.88 19.91
CA SER A 320 -22.54 -9.51 19.83
C SER A 320 -22.43 -11.04 19.79
N ASN A 321 -21.46 -11.58 19.03
CA ASN A 321 -21.17 -13.00 18.99
C ASN A 321 -20.70 -13.54 20.35
N VAL A 322 -19.89 -12.79 21.12
CA VAL A 322 -19.49 -13.15 22.48
C VAL A 322 -20.73 -13.27 23.39
N TYR A 323 -21.65 -12.30 23.34
CA TYR A 323 -22.89 -12.36 24.13
C TYR A 323 -23.80 -13.52 23.71
N ALA A 324 -23.89 -13.80 22.41
CA ALA A 324 -24.66 -14.93 21.90
C ALA A 324 -24.07 -16.29 22.30
N ALA A 325 -22.74 -16.45 22.22
CA ALA A 325 -22.02 -17.67 22.61
C ALA A 325 -22.23 -18.01 24.09
N LEU A 326 -22.38 -16.98 24.94
CA LEU A 326 -22.55 -17.11 26.38
C LEU A 326 -24.02 -17.05 26.85
N GLY A 327 -24.98 -16.96 25.92
CA GLY A 327 -26.41 -16.97 26.22
C GLY A 327 -26.93 -15.70 26.92
N VAL A 328 -26.22 -14.58 26.83
CA VAL A 328 -26.57 -13.30 27.46
C VAL A 328 -27.37 -12.42 26.50
N TRP A 329 -28.57 -12.86 26.14
CA TRP A 329 -29.43 -12.22 25.12
C TRP A 329 -29.99 -10.84 25.50
N GLY A 330 -29.84 -10.41 26.75
CA GLY A 330 -30.32 -9.12 27.24
C GLY A 330 -29.43 -7.92 26.89
N GLU A 331 -28.22 -8.17 26.39
CA GLU A 331 -27.22 -7.15 26.07
C GLU A 331 -26.80 -7.16 24.58
N VAL A 332 -27.57 -7.86 23.73
CA VAL A 332 -27.41 -7.92 22.26
C VAL A 332 -28.14 -6.78 21.57
#